data_AF-A0A011Q8P5-F1
#
_entry.id   AF-A0A011Q8P5-F1
#
_cell.length_a   1.000
_cell.length_b   1.000
_cell.length_c   1.000
_cell.angle_alpha   90.00
_cell.angle_beta   90.00
_cell.angle_gamma   90.00
#
_symmetry.space_group_name_H-M   'P 1'
#
loop_
_entity.id
_entity.type
_entity.pdbx_description
1 polymer ?
#
loop_
_entity_poly.entity_id
_entity_poly.type
_entity_poly.pdbx_seq_one_letter_code
_entity_poly.pdbx_strand_id
1 'polypeptide(L)'
;MAVTPGTLPGFPAGVSAGSYSAVIDLDLASSFTAAFLNNFGGGTLAGARSALFAGLDAGTAYFNIHTTQFPGGEIRAFPERVPEPASLLLAAMGMGALLLTRRGRRGI
;
A
#
# COMPACT_ATOMS: atom_id res chain seq x y z
N MET A 1 14.02 -7.54 1.84
CA MET A 1 12.75 -7.82 1.14
C MET A 1 11.69 -8.08 2.19
N ALA A 2 10.54 -7.37 2.15
CA ALA A 2 9.55 -7.46 3.23
C ALA A 2 8.97 -8.87 3.39
N VAL A 3 8.68 -9.58 2.29
CA VAL A 3 8.01 -10.90 2.33
C VAL A 3 8.79 -12.07 1.69
N THR A 4 9.85 -11.80 0.93
CA THR A 4 10.70 -12.82 0.29
C THR A 4 11.60 -13.54 1.31
N PRO A 5 11.79 -14.87 1.24
CA PRO A 5 11.43 -15.79 0.14
C PRO A 5 9.99 -16.34 0.17
N GLY A 6 9.15 -15.92 1.12
CA GLY A 6 7.72 -16.24 1.15
C GLY A 6 6.91 -15.41 0.16
N THR A 7 5.60 -15.32 0.42
CA THR A 7 4.65 -14.50 -0.34
C THR A 7 3.75 -13.71 0.60
N LEU A 8 2.92 -12.81 0.07
CA LEU A 8 1.92 -12.09 0.85
C LEU A 8 0.93 -13.08 1.52
N PRO A 9 0.39 -12.78 2.72
CA PRO A 9 -0.53 -13.67 3.40
C PRO A 9 -1.73 -14.08 2.53
N GLY A 10 -1.91 -15.39 2.31
CA GLY A 10 -3.03 -15.91 1.51
C GLY A 10 -2.92 -15.68 0.00
N PHE A 11 -1.76 -15.23 -0.50
CA PHE A 11 -1.54 -15.09 -1.93
C PHE A 11 -1.64 -16.45 -2.65
N PRO A 12 -2.39 -16.56 -3.75
CA PRO A 12 -2.54 -17.81 -4.50
C PRO A 12 -1.26 -18.11 -5.30
N ALA A 13 -0.25 -18.69 -4.64
CA ALA A 13 0.97 -19.12 -5.29
C ALA A 13 0.77 -20.43 -6.07
N GLY A 14 1.53 -20.62 -7.15
CA GLY A 14 1.53 -21.87 -7.94
C GLY A 14 0.35 -22.04 -8.89
N VAL A 15 -0.49 -21.01 -9.08
CA VAL A 15 -1.55 -20.99 -10.11
C VAL A 15 -1.14 -20.11 -11.28
N SER A 16 -1.73 -20.34 -12.46
CA SER A 16 -1.52 -19.53 -13.67
C SER A 16 -2.53 -18.39 -13.82
N ALA A 17 -3.56 -18.34 -12.96
CA ALA A 17 -4.56 -17.28 -12.92
C ALA A 17 -5.22 -17.23 -11.55
N GLY A 18 -5.63 -16.03 -11.11
CA GLY A 18 -6.34 -15.85 -9.86
C GLY A 18 -6.68 -14.37 -9.60
N SER A 19 -7.52 -14.15 -8.60
CA SER A 19 -7.78 -12.81 -8.06
C SER A 19 -7.28 -12.77 -6.61
N TYR A 20 -6.63 -11.67 -6.24
CA TYR A 20 -6.12 -11.47 -4.90
C TYR A 20 -6.47 -10.07 -4.44
N SER A 21 -7.20 -10.00 -3.33
CA SER A 21 -7.56 -8.76 -2.64
C SER A 21 -7.49 -9.05 -1.15
N ALA A 22 -6.58 -8.37 -0.45
CA ALA A 22 -6.35 -8.58 0.97
C ALA A 22 -5.99 -7.26 1.65
N VAL A 23 -6.42 -7.11 2.89
CA VAL A 23 -5.91 -6.10 3.81
C VAL A 23 -4.79 -6.75 4.60
N ILE A 24 -3.61 -6.16 4.56
CA ILE A 24 -2.43 -6.65 5.28
C ILE A 24 -2.25 -5.79 6.52
N ASP A 25 -2.34 -6.42 7.69
CA ASP A 25 -2.08 -5.76 8.97
C ASP A 25 -0.57 -5.62 9.19
N LEU A 26 -0.07 -4.39 9.12
CA LEU A 26 1.35 -4.09 9.29
C LEU A 26 1.79 -3.99 10.76
N ASP A 27 0.87 -4.19 11.71
CA ASP A 27 1.20 -4.35 13.13
C ASP A 27 1.18 -5.83 13.56
N LEU A 28 1.22 -6.76 12.59
CA LEU A 28 1.37 -8.19 12.82
C LEU A 28 2.73 -8.70 12.30
N ALA A 29 3.43 -9.49 13.12
CA ALA A 29 4.77 -10.00 12.77
C ALA A 29 4.78 -10.91 11.54
N SER A 30 3.71 -11.67 11.30
CA SER A 30 3.60 -12.56 10.14
C SER A 30 3.44 -11.82 8.80
N SER A 31 3.22 -10.50 8.82
CA SER A 31 3.20 -9.67 7.61
C SER A 31 4.59 -9.36 7.06
N PHE A 32 5.65 -9.66 7.83
CA PHE A 32 7.03 -9.43 7.46
C PHE A 32 7.86 -10.70 7.62
N THR A 33 8.95 -10.78 6.87
CA THR A 33 10.01 -11.75 7.13
C THR A 33 10.79 -11.34 8.38
N ALA A 34 11.30 -12.32 9.12
CA ALA A 34 12.15 -12.06 10.28
C ALA A 34 13.39 -11.22 9.91
N ALA A 35 13.97 -11.44 8.72
CA ALA A 35 15.11 -10.66 8.24
C ALA A 35 14.75 -9.18 8.03
N PHE A 36 13.59 -8.89 7.43
CA PHE A 36 13.16 -7.50 7.22
C PHE A 36 12.87 -6.79 8.55
N LEU A 37 12.14 -7.47 9.44
CA LEU A 37 11.80 -6.96 10.77
C LEU A 37 13.05 -6.61 11.58
N ASN A 38 14.07 -7.47 11.55
CA ASN A 38 15.31 -7.22 12.28
C ASN A 38 16.20 -6.16 11.61
N ASN A 39 16.47 -6.29 10.30
CA ASN A 39 17.48 -5.47 9.63
C ASN A 39 17.01 -4.05 9.29
N PHE A 40 15.72 -3.87 9.02
CA PHE A 40 15.14 -2.57 8.64
C PHE A 40 14.19 -2.02 9.71
N GLY A 41 13.51 -2.92 10.43
CA GLY A 41 12.58 -2.54 11.50
C GLY A 41 13.21 -2.39 12.89
N GLY A 42 14.51 -2.66 13.03
CA GLY A 42 15.20 -2.59 14.34
C GLY A 42 14.65 -3.57 15.36
N GLY A 43 14.09 -4.71 14.91
CA GLY A 43 13.46 -5.69 15.79
C GLY A 43 12.02 -5.35 16.18
N THR A 44 11.43 -4.29 15.63
CA THR A 44 10.09 -3.81 16.01
C THR A 44 9.13 -3.76 14.83
N LEU A 45 7.84 -3.95 15.10
CA LEU A 45 6.79 -3.88 14.08
C LEU A 45 6.59 -2.45 13.57
N ALA A 46 6.60 -1.47 14.48
CA ALA A 46 6.52 -0.06 14.12
C ALA A 46 7.68 0.38 13.22
N GLY A 47 8.90 -0.07 13.53
CA GLY A 47 10.06 0.17 12.67
C GLY A 47 9.91 -0.49 11.30
N ALA A 48 9.47 -1.75 11.25
CA ALA A 48 9.28 -2.47 9.99
C ALA A 48 8.23 -1.79 9.10
N ARG A 49 7.10 -1.37 9.68
CA ARG A 49 6.06 -0.58 9.00
C ARG A 49 6.61 0.75 8.47
N SER A 50 7.34 1.49 9.30
CA SER A 50 7.97 2.76 8.90
C SER A 50 8.95 2.57 7.73
N ALA A 51 9.81 1.55 7.81
CA ALA A 51 10.77 1.23 6.75
C ALA A 51 10.07 0.84 5.43
N LEU A 52 8.98 0.08 5.50
CA LEU A 52 8.19 -0.26 4.31
C LEU A 52 7.56 1.00 3.69
N PHE A 53 6.98 1.89 4.50
CA PHE A 53 6.42 3.16 4.01
C PHE A 53 7.47 4.06 3.38
N ALA A 54 8.64 4.21 4.01
CA ALA A 54 9.75 4.95 3.43
C ALA A 54 10.19 4.36 2.08
N GLY A 55 10.19 3.03 1.95
CA GLY A 55 10.47 2.35 0.70
C GLY A 55 9.44 2.62 -0.40
N LEU A 56 8.15 2.65 -0.06
CA LEU A 56 7.05 3.00 -0.97
C LEU A 56 7.17 4.46 -1.44
N ASP A 57 7.38 5.40 -0.51
CA ASP A 57 7.51 6.83 -0.82
C ASP A 57 8.73 7.13 -1.68
N ALA A 58 9.84 6.42 -1.45
CA ALA A 58 11.06 6.57 -2.22
C ALA A 58 11.00 5.86 -3.59
N GLY A 59 9.91 5.15 -3.91
CA GLY A 59 9.80 4.35 -5.13
C GLY A 59 10.81 3.20 -5.19
N THR A 60 11.25 2.69 -4.04
CA THR A 60 12.22 1.59 -3.92
C THR A 60 11.59 0.27 -3.48
N ALA A 61 10.34 0.30 -3.02
CA ALA A 61 9.55 -0.89 -2.79
C ALA A 61 9.24 -1.56 -4.13
N TYR A 62 9.75 -2.77 -4.32
CA TYR A 62 9.55 -3.53 -5.54
C TYR A 62 8.57 -4.67 -5.29
N PHE A 63 7.55 -4.75 -6.14
CA PHE A 63 6.57 -5.83 -6.13
C PHE A 63 6.73 -6.65 -7.40
N ASN A 64 6.84 -7.98 -7.23
CA ASN A 64 7.02 -8.91 -8.33
C ASN A 64 6.15 -10.14 -8.12
N ILE A 65 5.35 -10.47 -9.11
CA ILE A 65 4.62 -11.73 -9.22
C ILE A 65 5.32 -12.55 -10.30
N HIS A 66 5.65 -13.80 -9.98
CA HIS A 66 6.28 -14.72 -10.91
C HIS A 66 5.73 -16.13 -10.76
N THR A 67 5.77 -16.88 -11.85
CA THR A 67 5.47 -18.31 -11.89
C THR A 67 6.76 -19.09 -12.14
N THR A 68 6.68 -20.42 -12.12
CA THR A 68 7.80 -21.29 -12.53
C THR A 68 8.15 -21.10 -14.01
N GLN A 69 7.18 -20.72 -14.83
CA GLN A 69 7.34 -20.52 -16.28
C GLN A 69 7.97 -19.16 -16.62
N PHE A 70 7.73 -18.15 -15.77
CA PHE A 70 8.32 -16.82 -15.88
C PHE A 70 9.12 -16.46 -14.60
N PRO A 71 10.26 -17.13 -14.33
CA PRO A 71 10.99 -16.97 -13.07
C PRO A 71 11.55 -15.57 -12.84
N GLY A 72 11.74 -14.78 -13.91
CA GLY A 72 12.18 -13.38 -13.79
C GLY A 72 11.11 -12.43 -13.26
N GLY A 73 9.83 -12.80 -13.30
CA GLY A 73 8.70 -11.90 -13.04
C GLY A 73 7.77 -11.76 -14.22
N GLU A 74 6.50 -12.11 -14.02
CA GLU A 74 5.39 -11.96 -14.96
C GLU A 74 4.75 -10.57 -14.83
N ILE A 75 4.52 -10.09 -13.60
CA ILE A 75 3.97 -8.76 -13.31
C ILE A 75 4.86 -8.05 -12.31
N ARG A 76 5.21 -6.79 -12.59
CA ARG A 76 6.17 -6.00 -11.81
C ARG A 76 5.67 -4.58 -11.62
N ALA A 77 5.89 -4.03 -10.42
CA ALA A 77 5.55 -2.66 -10.12
C ALA A 77 6.45 -2.10 -9.02
N PHE A 78 6.56 -0.77 -9.00
CA PHE A 78 6.99 -0.01 -7.84
C PHE A 78 5.75 0.65 -7.24
N PRO A 79 5.06 -0.01 -6.29
CA PRO A 79 3.88 0.58 -5.65
C PRO A 79 4.26 1.87 -4.93
N GLU A 80 3.38 2.86 -5.05
CA GLU A 80 3.41 4.08 -4.25
C GLU A 80 2.26 4.04 -3.26
N ARG A 81 2.39 4.76 -2.14
CA ARG A 81 1.22 5.01 -1.29
C ARG A 81 0.24 5.85 -2.08
N VAL A 82 -1.04 5.49 -2.03
CA VAL A 82 -2.12 6.31 -2.57
C VAL A 82 -2.59 7.21 -1.43
N PRO A 83 -2.24 8.52 -1.40
CA PRO A 83 -2.81 9.43 -0.43
C PRO A 83 -4.32 9.50 -0.65
N GLU A 84 -5.09 9.76 0.40
CA GLU A 84 -6.55 9.82 0.31
C GLU A 84 -6.97 10.63 -0.91
N PRO A 85 -7.84 10.07 -1.77
CA PRO A 85 -7.94 10.55 -3.13
C PRO A 85 -8.34 12.02 -3.12
N ALA A 86 -7.66 12.84 -3.94
CA ALA A 86 -7.91 14.28 -4.07
C ALA A 86 -9.40 14.61 -4.33
N SER A 87 -10.20 13.62 -4.72
CA SER A 87 -11.65 13.67 -4.76
C SER A 87 -12.30 14.05 -3.43
N LEU A 88 -11.77 13.65 -2.27
CA LEU A 88 -12.32 14.03 -0.96
C LEU A 88 -12.07 15.51 -0.68
N LEU A 89 -10.86 16.00 -0.96
CA LEU A 89 -10.54 17.43 -0.87
C LEU A 89 -11.41 18.25 -1.84
N LEU A 90 -11.54 17.79 -3.08
CA LEU A 90 -12.39 18.44 -4.09
C LEU A 90 -13.86 18.45 -3.66
N ALA A 91 -14.36 17.35 -3.11
CA ALA A 91 -15.72 17.27 -2.58
C ALA A 91 -15.91 18.24 -1.41
N ALA A 92 -14.95 18.33 -0.49
CA ALA A 92 -14.98 19.29 0.62
C ALA A 92 -14.98 20.74 0.12
N MET A 93 -14.14 21.06 -0.86
CA MET A 93 -14.10 22.39 -1.49
C MET A 93 -15.42 22.71 -2.21
N GLY A 94 -15.98 21.76 -2.95
CA GLY A 94 -17.27 21.92 -3.62
C GLY A 94 -18.42 22.17 -2.64
N MET A 95 -18.47 21.41 -1.54
CA MET A 95 -19.44 21.64 -0.46
C MET A 95 -19.25 23.00 0.21
N GLY A 96 -18.01 23.41 0.48
CA GLY A 96 -17.69 24.72 1.05
C GLY A 96 -18.18 25.88 0.16
N ALA A 97 -17.92 25.82 -1.15
CA ALA A 97 -18.38 26.83 -2.11
C ALA A 97 -19.92 26.91 -2.18
N LEU A 98 -20.61 25.77 -2.12
CA LEU A 98 -22.08 25.75 -2.12
C LEU A 98 -22.67 26.36 -0.84
N LEU A 99 -22.03 26.14 0.32
CA LEU A 99 -22.46 26.74 1.58
C LEU A 99 -22.26 28.26 1.61
N LEU A 100 -21.13 28.75 1.09
CA LEU A 100 -20.85 30.18 0.99
C LEU A 100 -21.83 30.89 0.04
N THR A 101 -22.12 30.30 -1.11
CA THR A 101 -23.09 30.85 -2.08
C THR A 101 -24.52 30.82 -1.54
N ARG A 102 -24.91 29.79 -0.76
CA ARG A 102 -26.21 29.75 -0.07
C ARG A 102 -26.35 30.80 1.04
N ARG A 103 -25.27 31.11 1.76
CA ARG A 103 -25.27 32.16 2.79
C ARG A 103 -25.43 33.57 2.20
N GLY A 104 -24.73 33.87 1.10
CA GLY A 104 -24.83 35.17 0.43
C GLY A 104 -26.22 35.49 -0.15
N ARG A 105 -27.01 34.47 -0.51
CA ARG A 105 -28.37 34.64 -1.06
C ARG A 105 -29.46 34.83 -0.01
N ARG A 106 -29.15 34.67 1.28
CA ARG A 106 -30.10 34.83 2.40
C ARG A 106 -29.94 36.17 3.14
N GLY A 107 -28.99 37.01 2.73
CA GLY A 107 -28.67 38.30 3.35
C GLY A 107 -29.06 39.53 2.53
N ILE A 108 -29.93 39.37 1.54
CA ILE A 108 -30.62 40.43 0.76
C ILE A 108 -32.11 40.13 0.89
#